data_AF-A0AA37HBA2-F1
#
_entry.id   AF-A0AA37HBA2-F1
#
_cell.length_a   1.000
_cell.length_b   1.000
_cell.length_c   1.000
_cell.angle_alpha   90.00
_cell.angle_beta   90.00
_cell.angle_gamma   90.00
#
_symmetry.space_group_name_H-M   'P 1'
#
loop_
_entity.id
_entity.type
_entity.pdbx_description
1 polymer ?
#
loop_
_entity_poly.entity_id
_entity_poly.type
_entity_poly.pdbx_seq_one_letter_code
_entity_poly.pdbx_strand_id
1 'polypeptide(L)'
;MTNPYRGKPDFQFWRKSVALPAPTDVDPVVSTNIQIGHDTRIATAGSCFAQHIARTLVGQGFQYMIAESKPAFEFSQNENYGTFSARYGNIYTVRQLSQLFERAYSLYEPKEIAWLREDGRYIDPFRPQIQSRGFETIDQIIEDREAHLDAVRIMFEECDIFIFTLGLTEA
;
A
#
# COMPACT_ATOMS: atom_id res chain seq x y z
N MET A 1 9.31 23.13 38.14
CA MET A 1 9.09 23.38 36.69
C MET A 1 7.86 22.59 36.24
N THR A 2 6.87 23.29 35.69
CA THR A 2 5.70 22.73 35.02
C THR A 2 6.07 22.46 33.57
N ASN A 3 5.78 21.26 33.06
CA ASN A 3 5.91 20.92 31.65
C ASN A 3 4.65 20.15 31.21
N PRO A 4 4.29 20.17 29.91
CA PRO A 4 3.03 19.58 29.41
C PRO A 4 2.97 18.05 29.52
N TYR A 5 4.10 17.40 29.82
CA TYR A 5 4.23 15.96 29.96
C TYR A 5 4.09 15.49 31.42
N ARG A 6 4.12 16.40 32.39
CA ARG A 6 4.07 16.02 33.82
C ARG A 6 2.72 15.35 34.15
N GLY A 7 2.79 14.15 34.73
CA GLY A 7 1.61 13.38 35.13
C GLY A 7 0.89 12.67 33.99
N LYS A 8 1.46 12.67 32.77
CA LYS A 8 0.94 11.84 31.68
C LYS A 8 1.17 10.34 31.99
N PRO A 9 0.29 9.44 31.51
CA PRO A 9 0.47 8.01 31.67
C PRO A 9 1.75 7.47 31.03
N ASP A 10 2.25 6.34 31.53
CA ASP A 10 3.53 5.76 31.11
C ASP A 10 3.57 5.35 29.62
N PHE A 11 2.44 4.92 29.06
CA PHE A 11 2.33 4.57 27.64
C PHE A 11 2.62 5.73 26.67
N GLN A 12 2.59 6.99 27.15
CA GLN A 12 2.92 8.18 26.34
C GLN A 12 4.43 8.46 26.28
N PHE A 13 5.26 7.65 26.94
CA PHE A 13 6.71 7.84 27.00
C PHE A 13 7.44 6.60 26.50
N TRP A 14 8.14 6.72 25.35
CA TRP A 14 8.94 5.65 24.76
C TRP A 14 9.83 4.91 25.77
N ARG A 15 10.50 5.67 26.65
CA ARG A 15 11.37 5.07 27.68
C ARG A 15 10.61 4.11 28.57
N LYS A 16 9.39 4.45 28.98
CA LYS A 16 8.61 3.68 29.95
C LYS A 16 7.77 2.57 29.32
N SER A 17 7.35 2.73 28.07
CA SER A 17 6.46 1.79 27.39
C SER A 17 7.13 0.85 26.40
N VAL A 18 8.34 1.19 25.93
CA VAL A 18 9.05 0.38 24.92
C VAL A 18 10.47 0.03 25.36
N ALA A 19 11.26 1.01 25.80
CA ALA A 19 12.69 0.77 26.05
C ALA A 19 13.04 0.18 27.43
N LEU A 20 12.20 0.37 28.46
CA LEU A 20 12.40 -0.23 29.79
C LEU A 20 11.73 -1.60 29.98
N PRO A 21 10.50 -1.86 29.48
CA PRO A 21 9.88 -3.16 29.60
C PRO A 21 10.70 -4.25 28.91
N ALA A 22 10.58 -5.50 29.36
CA ALA A 22 11.09 -6.63 28.59
C ALA A 22 10.33 -6.71 27.25
N PRO A 23 10.94 -7.21 26.16
CA PRO A 23 10.29 -7.27 24.85
C PRO A 23 8.92 -7.96 24.83
N THR A 24 8.73 -8.97 25.69
CA THR A 24 7.45 -9.68 25.85
C THR A 24 6.39 -8.89 26.62
N ASP A 25 6.81 -7.89 27.37
CA ASP A 25 5.96 -7.06 28.23
C ASP A 25 5.59 -5.73 27.56
N VAL A 26 6.11 -5.48 26.34
CA VAL A 26 5.72 -4.32 25.54
C VAL A 26 4.29 -4.52 25.06
N ASP A 27 3.36 -3.79 25.67
CA ASP A 27 1.99 -3.64 25.19
C ASP A 27 1.82 -2.27 24.51
N PRO A 28 1.83 -2.21 23.17
CA PRO A 28 1.63 -0.96 22.44
C PRO A 28 0.16 -0.52 22.41
N VAL A 29 -0.79 -1.36 22.86
CA VAL A 29 -2.22 -1.12 22.73
C VAL A 29 -2.78 -0.52 24.01
N VAL A 30 -2.94 0.80 24.00
CA VAL A 30 -3.48 1.52 25.16
C VAL A 30 -5.01 1.45 25.23
N SER A 31 -5.66 1.83 24.12
CA SER A 31 -7.10 1.78 23.90
C SER A 31 -7.35 2.08 22.43
N THR A 32 -8.04 1.18 21.73
CA THR A 32 -8.46 1.39 20.34
C THR A 32 -9.95 1.08 20.22
N ASN A 33 -10.67 1.89 19.45
CA ASN A 33 -12.04 1.60 19.02
C ASN A 33 -12.08 0.72 17.76
N ILE A 34 -10.91 0.44 17.16
CA ILE A 34 -10.77 -0.42 16.00
C ILE A 34 -10.48 -1.84 16.49
N GLN A 35 -11.37 -2.76 16.16
CA GLN A 35 -11.16 -4.20 16.33
C GLN A 35 -10.89 -4.81 14.96
N ILE A 36 -9.84 -5.62 14.85
CA ILE A 36 -9.46 -6.31 13.62
C ILE A 36 -9.63 -7.80 13.88
N GLY A 37 -10.63 -8.38 13.24
CA GLY A 37 -10.91 -9.82 13.25
C GLY A 37 -10.34 -10.52 12.01
N HIS A 38 -10.43 -11.85 11.99
CA HIS A 38 -9.98 -12.65 10.84
C HIS A 38 -10.85 -12.44 9.59
N ASP A 39 -12.09 -11.97 9.77
CA ASP A 39 -13.07 -11.63 8.73
C ASP A 39 -13.01 -10.15 8.30
N THR A 40 -12.19 -9.34 8.97
CA THR A 40 -11.97 -7.94 8.59
C THR A 40 -11.17 -7.91 7.29
N ARG A 41 -11.73 -7.29 6.25
CA ARG A 41 -11.06 -7.11 4.96
C ARG A 41 -10.00 -6.02 5.08
N ILE A 42 -8.73 -6.42 5.03
CA ILE A 42 -7.60 -5.51 5.22
C ILE A 42 -6.88 -5.28 3.90
N ALA A 43 -6.66 -4.02 3.56
CA ALA A 43 -5.82 -3.61 2.45
C ALA A 43 -4.60 -2.82 2.93
N THR A 44 -3.45 -2.96 2.26
CA THR A 44 -2.24 -2.18 2.59
C THR A 44 -1.69 -1.48 1.36
N ALA A 45 -1.27 -0.23 1.53
CA ALA A 45 -0.50 0.52 0.54
C ALA A 45 0.69 1.20 1.23
N GLY A 46 1.72 1.55 0.46
CA GLY A 46 2.82 2.33 1.03
C GLY A 46 4.20 1.92 0.55
N SER A 47 5.17 2.16 1.43
CA SER A 47 6.54 1.65 1.30
C SER A 47 6.64 0.13 1.43
N CYS A 48 7.87 -0.41 1.34
CA CYS A 48 8.14 -1.82 1.57
C CYS A 48 7.62 -2.34 2.93
N PHE A 49 7.42 -1.47 3.92
CA PHE A 49 6.86 -1.85 5.21
C PHE A 49 5.42 -2.37 5.10
N ALA A 50 4.61 -1.80 4.20
CA ALA A 50 3.26 -2.32 3.91
C ALA A 50 3.29 -3.76 3.39
N GLN A 51 4.35 -4.18 2.67
CA GLN A 51 4.52 -5.58 2.25
C GLN A 51 4.81 -6.50 3.45
N HIS A 52 5.57 -6.03 4.44
CA HIS A 52 5.82 -6.80 5.67
C HIS A 52 4.55 -6.97 6.49
N ILE A 53 3.71 -5.93 6.57
CA ILE A 53 2.39 -6.01 7.21
C ILE A 53 1.51 -7.03 6.45
N ALA A 54 1.41 -6.91 5.13
CA ALA A 54 0.63 -7.84 4.30
C ALA A 54 1.04 -9.30 4.50
N ARG A 55 2.35 -9.61 4.44
CA ARG A 55 2.88 -10.97 4.65
C ARG A 55 2.56 -11.49 6.06
N THR A 56 2.64 -10.64 7.08
CA THR A 56 2.30 -11.01 8.45
C THR A 56 0.81 -11.31 8.59
N LEU A 57 -0.07 -10.45 8.06
CA LEU A 57 -1.51 -10.65 8.10
C LEU A 57 -1.93 -11.95 7.42
N VAL A 58 -1.42 -12.19 6.21
CA VAL A 58 -1.67 -13.44 5.47
C VAL A 58 -1.16 -14.65 6.25
N GLY A 59 0.07 -14.58 6.78
CA GLY A 59 0.68 -15.67 7.55
C GLY A 59 -0.04 -15.97 8.87
N GLN A 60 -0.77 -15.01 9.42
CA GLN A 60 -1.61 -15.15 10.61
C GLN A 60 -3.07 -15.49 10.28
N GLY A 61 -3.43 -15.65 8.99
CA GLY A 61 -4.77 -16.05 8.57
C GLY A 61 -5.82 -14.93 8.64
N PHE A 62 -5.41 -13.66 8.56
CA PHE A 62 -6.35 -12.55 8.36
C PHE A 62 -6.82 -12.46 6.92
N GLN A 63 -8.02 -11.89 6.71
CA GLN A 63 -8.58 -11.63 5.39
C GLN A 63 -7.89 -10.43 4.70
N TYR A 64 -6.70 -10.67 4.17
CA TYR A 64 -5.97 -9.69 3.38
C TYR A 64 -6.50 -9.63 1.93
N MET A 65 -6.80 -8.42 1.47
CA MET A 65 -7.36 -8.18 0.14
C MET A 65 -6.29 -8.14 -0.94
N ILE A 66 -6.53 -8.90 -2.01
CA ILE A 66 -5.85 -8.80 -3.30
C ILE A 66 -6.92 -8.51 -4.36
N ALA A 67 -7.11 -7.24 -4.71
CA ALA A 67 -8.09 -6.83 -5.70
C ALA A 67 -7.57 -6.96 -7.13
N GLU A 68 -6.24 -6.97 -7.32
CA GLU A 68 -5.61 -7.16 -8.62
C GLU A 68 -4.78 -8.44 -8.62
N SER A 69 -5.39 -9.52 -9.08
CA SER A 69 -4.76 -10.84 -9.13
C SER A 69 -3.99 -11.05 -10.42
N LYS A 70 -2.86 -11.76 -10.30
CA LYS A 70 -2.09 -12.23 -11.45
C LYS A 70 -2.99 -13.06 -12.39
N PRO A 71 -2.95 -12.82 -13.71
CA PRO A 71 -3.60 -13.72 -14.67
C PRO A 71 -3.11 -15.16 -14.51
N ALA A 72 -4.02 -16.14 -14.63
CA ALA A 72 -3.76 -17.56 -14.41
C ALA A 72 -2.98 -18.25 -15.57
N PHE A 73 -1.89 -17.64 -16.04
CA PHE A 73 -1.02 -18.19 -17.07
C PHE A 73 0.34 -18.60 -16.48
N GLU A 74 0.80 -19.83 -16.80
CA GLU A 74 1.99 -20.47 -16.22
C GLU A 74 3.30 -19.70 -16.42
N PHE A 75 3.38 -18.82 -17.42
CA PHE A 75 4.61 -18.09 -17.79
C PHE A 75 4.66 -16.63 -17.33
N SER A 76 3.67 -16.18 -16.55
CA SER A 76 3.64 -14.80 -16.08
C SER A 76 4.78 -14.56 -15.09
N GLN A 77 5.62 -13.54 -15.33
CA GLN A 77 6.60 -13.11 -14.32
C GLN A 77 5.85 -12.53 -13.11
N ASN A 78 6.50 -12.48 -11.94
CA ASN A 78 5.91 -11.82 -10.78
C ASN A 78 6.05 -10.29 -10.94
N GLU A 79 5.22 -9.75 -11.83
CA GLU A 79 5.11 -8.35 -12.22
C GLU A 79 4.37 -7.51 -11.16
N ASN A 80 4.83 -7.61 -9.90
CA ASN A 80 4.25 -6.98 -8.71
C ASN A 80 2.82 -7.41 -8.31
N TYR A 81 2.25 -8.43 -8.95
CA TYR A 81 0.97 -8.99 -8.51
C TYR A 81 1.08 -9.63 -7.12
N GLY A 82 0.09 -9.36 -6.26
CA GLY A 82 0.07 -9.90 -4.90
C GLY A 82 1.09 -9.29 -3.93
N THR A 83 1.94 -8.36 -4.38
CA THR A 83 2.88 -7.63 -3.50
C THR A 83 2.15 -6.67 -2.56
N PHE A 84 1.09 -6.03 -3.08
CA PHE A 84 0.18 -5.13 -2.37
C PHE A 84 -1.27 -5.50 -2.71
N SER A 85 -2.24 -4.78 -2.15
CA SER A 85 -3.67 -5.03 -2.43
C SER A 85 -4.07 -4.76 -3.88
N ALA A 86 -3.33 -3.91 -4.60
CA ALA A 86 -3.35 -3.79 -6.06
C ALA A 86 -1.93 -3.48 -6.59
N ARG A 87 -1.71 -3.58 -7.90
CA ARG A 87 -0.40 -3.48 -8.57
C ARG A 87 0.10 -2.03 -8.72
N TYR A 88 -0.09 -1.16 -7.72
CA TYR A 88 0.38 0.23 -7.76
C TYR A 88 1.88 0.41 -7.43
N GLY A 89 2.54 -0.63 -6.90
CA GLY A 89 3.93 -0.54 -6.46
C GLY A 89 4.10 0.25 -5.16
N ASN A 90 5.28 0.83 -4.92
CA ASN A 90 5.49 1.61 -3.70
C ASN A 90 4.83 2.99 -3.80
N ILE A 91 4.11 3.38 -2.76
CA ILE A 91 3.54 4.72 -2.60
C ILE A 91 4.19 5.37 -1.37
N TYR A 92 4.96 6.43 -1.57
CA TYR A 92 5.76 6.98 -0.47
C TYR A 92 5.13 8.19 0.21
N THR A 93 4.19 8.87 -0.46
CA THR A 93 3.61 10.12 0.05
C THR A 93 2.08 10.09 0.02
N VAL A 94 1.47 10.86 0.91
CA VAL A 94 0.01 11.10 0.90
C VAL A 94 -0.43 11.68 -0.45
N ARG A 95 0.39 12.54 -1.08
CA ARG A 95 0.09 13.11 -2.39
C ARG A 95 0.00 12.04 -3.47
N GLN A 96 0.94 11.10 -3.52
CA GLN A 96 0.90 9.98 -4.48
C GLN A 96 -0.32 9.10 -4.25
N LEU A 97 -0.67 8.82 -2.98
CA LEU A 97 -1.87 8.07 -2.64
C LEU A 97 -3.15 8.80 -3.10
N SER A 98 -3.25 10.11 -2.83
CA SER A 98 -4.37 10.94 -3.27
C SER A 98 -4.53 10.90 -4.78
N GLN A 99 -3.43 11.06 -5.53
CA GLN A 99 -3.45 10.98 -6.99
C GLN A 99 -3.87 9.60 -7.51
N LEU A 100 -3.49 8.52 -6.83
CA LEU A 100 -3.95 7.19 -7.18
C LEU A 100 -5.46 7.07 -7.04
N PHE A 101 -6.04 7.54 -5.94
CA PHE A 101 -7.49 7.53 -5.75
C PHE A 101 -8.20 8.46 -6.72
N GLU A 102 -7.73 9.70 -6.90
CA GLU A 102 -8.31 10.63 -7.87
C GLU A 102 -8.32 10.03 -9.29
N ARG A 103 -7.27 9.31 -9.69
CA ARG A 103 -7.25 8.57 -10.96
C ARG A 103 -8.27 7.43 -10.99
N ALA A 104 -8.38 6.66 -9.91
CA ALA A 104 -9.33 5.55 -9.81
C ALA A 104 -10.80 6.00 -9.88
N TYR A 105 -11.08 7.23 -9.47
CA TYR A 105 -12.41 7.85 -9.55
C TYR A 105 -12.58 8.81 -10.75
N SER A 106 -11.62 8.83 -11.68
CA SER A 106 -11.63 9.73 -12.84
C SER A 106 -11.76 11.22 -12.47
N LEU A 107 -11.27 11.61 -11.30
CA LEU A 107 -11.22 12.99 -10.79
C LEU A 107 -9.93 13.71 -11.22
N TYR A 108 -8.93 12.96 -11.66
CA TYR A 108 -7.66 13.49 -12.14
C TYR A 108 -7.15 12.67 -13.33
N GLU A 109 -6.86 13.36 -14.44
CA GLU A 109 -6.23 12.80 -15.63
C GLU A 109 -4.82 13.37 -15.79
N PRO A 110 -3.77 12.54 -15.63
CA PRO A 110 -2.40 12.97 -15.88
C PRO A 110 -2.16 13.31 -17.35
N LYS A 111 -1.35 14.35 -17.61
CA LYS A 111 -0.88 14.68 -18.97
C LYS A 111 0.06 13.61 -19.54
N GLU A 112 0.86 13.00 -18.67
CA GLU A 112 1.81 11.95 -19.04
C GLU A 112 1.08 10.60 -19.13
N ILE A 113 0.97 10.06 -20.34
CA ILE A 113 0.29 8.79 -20.60
C ILE A 113 1.28 7.62 -20.51
N ALA A 114 2.48 7.78 -21.06
CA ALA A 114 3.49 6.73 -21.14
C ALA A 114 4.90 7.32 -21.22
N TRP A 115 5.89 6.62 -20.69
CA TRP A 115 7.30 6.94 -20.94
C TRP A 115 7.90 5.95 -21.92
N LEU A 116 8.57 6.46 -22.95
CA LEU A 116 9.34 5.66 -23.91
C LEU A 116 10.74 5.38 -23.34
N ARG A 117 11.09 4.10 -23.24
CA ARG A 117 12.43 3.63 -22.86
C ARG A 117 13.37 3.59 -24.06
N GLU A 118 14.67 3.53 -23.79
CA GLU A 118 15.72 3.43 -24.81
C GLU A 118 15.61 2.19 -25.70
N ASP A 119 15.04 1.10 -25.19
CA ASP A 119 14.79 -0.15 -25.92
C ASP A 119 13.51 -0.13 -26.78
N GLY A 120 12.85 1.03 -26.90
CA GLY A 120 11.64 1.21 -27.69
C GLY A 120 10.36 0.71 -27.02
N ARG A 121 10.42 0.30 -25.74
CA ARG A 121 9.26 -0.15 -24.96
C ARG A 121 8.65 1.00 -24.15
N TYR A 122 7.35 0.91 -23.90
CA TYR A 122 6.63 1.91 -23.09
C TYR A 122 6.45 1.45 -21.64
N ILE A 123 6.40 2.37 -20.69
CA ILE A 123 6.06 2.08 -19.28
C ILE A 123 5.04 3.08 -18.73
N ASP A 124 4.26 2.66 -17.74
CA ASP A 124 3.32 3.54 -17.01
C ASP A 124 4.11 4.47 -16.06
N PRO A 125 4.03 5.81 -16.22
CA PRO A 125 4.73 6.78 -15.36
C PRO A 125 4.44 6.62 -13.87
N PHE A 126 3.25 6.12 -13.54
CA PHE A 126 2.79 5.97 -12.16
C PHE A 126 3.09 4.59 -11.57
N ARG A 127 3.48 3.63 -12.42
CA ARG A 127 3.79 2.26 -12.02
C ARG A 127 5.00 1.72 -12.82
N PRO A 128 6.15 2.41 -12.84
CA PRO A 128 7.22 2.13 -13.80
C PRO A 128 7.88 0.75 -13.64
N GLN A 129 7.73 0.12 -12.48
CA GLN A 129 8.37 -1.16 -12.13
C GLN A 129 7.43 -2.37 -12.25
N ILE A 130 6.18 -2.19 -12.68
CA ILE A 130 5.20 -3.29 -12.76
C ILE A 130 5.45 -4.18 -13.97
N GLN A 131 5.93 -3.64 -15.09
CA GLN A 131 6.16 -4.40 -16.32
C GLN A 131 7.65 -4.38 -16.68
N SER A 132 8.39 -5.44 -16.32
CA SER A 132 9.86 -5.49 -16.48
C SER A 132 10.30 -5.30 -17.94
N ARG A 133 9.56 -5.91 -18.88
CA ARG A 133 9.77 -5.80 -20.33
C ARG A 133 9.18 -4.54 -20.96
N GLY A 134 8.41 -3.76 -20.20
CA GLY A 134 7.55 -2.71 -20.73
C GLY A 134 6.44 -3.24 -21.65
N PHE A 135 5.65 -2.31 -22.15
CA PHE A 135 4.57 -2.52 -23.10
C PHE A 135 5.04 -2.24 -24.53
N GLU A 136 4.40 -2.88 -25.51
CA GLU A 136 4.71 -2.69 -26.92
C GLU A 136 4.07 -1.42 -27.47
N THR A 137 2.87 -1.08 -26.98
CA THR A 137 2.07 0.06 -27.44
C THR A 137 1.52 0.87 -26.26
N ILE A 138 1.10 2.10 -26.55
CA ILE A 138 0.41 2.96 -25.58
C ILE A 138 -0.97 2.38 -25.23
N ASP A 139 -1.67 1.76 -26.18
CA ASP A 139 -2.99 1.17 -25.94
C ASP A 139 -2.94 0.08 -24.86
N GLN A 140 -1.89 -0.75 -24.86
CA GLN A 140 -1.68 -1.77 -23.82
C GLN A 140 -1.49 -1.14 -22.42
N ILE A 141 -0.89 0.05 -22.33
CA ILE A 141 -0.77 0.78 -21.05
C ILE A 141 -2.14 1.26 -20.60
N ILE A 142 -2.97 1.75 -21.51
CA ILE A 142 -4.31 2.24 -21.21
C ILE A 142 -5.17 1.08 -20.69
N GLU A 143 -5.20 -0.05 -21.38
CA GLU A 143 -5.94 -1.25 -20.99
C GLU A 143 -5.50 -1.78 -19.61
N ASP A 144 -4.18 -1.94 -19.38
CA ASP A 144 -3.64 -2.37 -18.08
C ASP A 144 -3.96 -1.38 -16.96
N ARG A 145 -3.95 -0.08 -17.27
CA ARG A 145 -4.28 0.98 -16.31
C ARG A 145 -5.76 0.98 -15.94
N GLU A 146 -6.65 0.80 -16.90
CA GLU A 146 -8.10 0.75 -16.62
C GLU A 146 -8.42 -0.39 -15.66
N ALA A 147 -7.93 -1.60 -15.96
CA ALA A 147 -8.10 -2.76 -15.09
C ALA A 147 -7.49 -2.53 -13.68
N HIS A 148 -6.31 -1.92 -13.62
CA HIS A 148 -5.66 -1.56 -12.36
C HIS A 148 -6.47 -0.56 -11.54
N LEU A 149 -6.97 0.51 -12.17
CA LEU A 149 -7.71 1.57 -11.48
C LEU A 149 -9.07 1.07 -10.98
N ASP A 150 -9.71 0.16 -11.71
CA ASP A 150 -10.90 -0.56 -11.23
C ASP A 150 -10.58 -1.42 -9.99
N ALA A 151 -9.47 -2.16 -10.01
CA ALA A 151 -9.04 -2.95 -8.85
C ALA A 151 -8.71 -2.07 -7.63
N VAL A 152 -8.12 -0.89 -7.85
CA VAL A 152 -7.86 0.09 -6.77
C VAL A 152 -9.17 0.59 -6.17
N ARG A 153 -10.17 0.88 -7.00
CA ARG A 153 -11.50 1.30 -6.53
C ARG A 153 -12.17 0.21 -5.71
N ILE A 154 -12.21 -1.03 -6.22
CA ILE A 154 -12.74 -2.19 -5.50
C ILE A 154 -12.04 -2.35 -4.15
N MET A 155 -10.71 -2.31 -4.13
CA MET A 155 -9.92 -2.40 -2.91
C MET A 155 -10.33 -1.34 -1.89
N PHE A 156 -10.45 -0.09 -2.31
CA PHE A 156 -10.73 1.02 -1.40
C PHE A 156 -12.18 1.04 -0.91
N GLU A 157 -13.13 0.71 -1.78
CA GLU A 157 -14.57 0.68 -1.45
C GLU A 157 -14.94 -0.53 -0.59
N GLU A 158 -14.23 -1.65 -0.73
CA GLU A 158 -14.55 -2.89 -0.03
C GLU A 158 -13.66 -3.18 1.17
N CYS A 159 -12.56 -2.48 1.40
CA CYS A 159 -11.78 -2.71 2.62
C CYS A 159 -12.52 -2.20 3.86
N ASP A 160 -12.45 -2.96 4.95
CA ASP A 160 -12.92 -2.51 6.26
C ASP A 160 -11.82 -1.72 6.97
N ILE A 161 -10.55 -2.09 6.72
CA ILE A 161 -9.36 -1.40 7.24
C ILE A 161 -8.36 -1.18 6.11
N PHE A 162 -7.98 0.08 5.92
CA PHE A 162 -6.91 0.49 5.01
C PHE A 162 -5.68 0.93 5.79
N ILE A 163 -4.56 0.23 5.59
CA ILE A 163 -3.28 0.54 6.24
C ILE A 163 -2.36 1.22 5.24
N PHE A 164 -1.99 2.47 5.50
CA PHE A 164 -1.04 3.21 4.69
C PHE A 164 0.28 3.44 5.43
N THR A 165 1.38 2.96 4.87
CA THR A 165 2.73 3.17 5.46
C THR A 165 3.51 4.17 4.62
N LEU A 166 3.84 5.32 5.19
CA LEU A 166 4.66 6.34 4.53
C LEU A 166 6.09 5.82 4.25
N GLY A 167 6.71 6.38 3.21
CA GLY A 167 8.12 6.17 2.93
C GLY A 167 9.02 6.88 3.95
N LEU A 168 10.27 6.39 4.08
CA LEU A 168 11.35 7.13 4.74
C LEU A 168 11.72 8.34 3.89
N THR A 169 10.90 9.37 3.91
CA THR A 169 11.27 10.70 3.43
C THR A 169 10.40 11.69 4.18
N GLU A 170 11.08 12.47 5.02
CA GLU A 170 10.60 13.72 5.60
C GLU A 170 9.87 14.51 4.51
N ALA A 171 8.58 14.73 4.70
CA ALA A 171 7.77 15.65 3.92
C ALA A 171 7.55 16.93 4.70
#